data_AF-A0A9E7IV21-F1
#
_entry.id   AF-A0A9E7IV21-F1
#
_cell.length_a   1.000
_cell.length_b   1.000
_cell.length_c   1.000
_cell.angle_alpha   90.00
_cell.angle_beta   90.00
_cell.angle_gamma   90.00
#
_symmetry.space_group_name_H-M   'P 1'
#
loop_
_entity.id
_entity.type
_entity.pdbx_description
1 polymer ?
#
loop_
_entity_poly.entity_id
_entity_poly.type
_entity_poly.pdbx_seq_one_letter_code
_entity_poly.pdbx_strand_id
1 'polypeptide(L)' 'MLKAIAFALIFLGTSLQLPSKIESYKKERNAENLLEMLAYLLIALGSFLLALGYCFG' A
#
# COMPACT_ATOMS: atom_id res chain seq x y z
N MET A 1 -15.44 -10.19 -9.19
CA MET A 1 -15.93 -8.87 -8.76
C MET A 1 -15.72 -8.57 -7.27
N LEU A 2 -16.29 -9.31 -6.30
CA LEU A 2 -16.11 -8.98 -4.87
C LEU A 2 -14.64 -8.93 -4.42
N LYS A 3 -13.80 -9.84 -4.93
CA LYS A 3 -12.36 -9.86 -4.69
C LYS A 3 -11.66 -8.59 -5.22
N ALA A 4 -12.02 -8.13 -6.43
CA ALA A 4 -11.45 -6.92 -7.01
C ALA A 4 -11.76 -5.68 -6.15
N ILE A 5 -13.01 -5.57 -5.67
CA ILE A 5 -13.42 -4.50 -4.76
C ILE A 5 -12.65 -4.58 -3.43
N ALA A 6 -12.48 -5.79 -2.87
CA ALA A 6 -11.70 -5.98 -1.65
C ALA A 6 -10.24 -5.54 -1.83
N PHE A 7 -9.59 -5.91 -2.93
CA PHE A 7 -8.21 -5.48 -3.22
C PHE A 7 -8.12 -3.98 -3.49
N ALA A 8 -9.11 -3.38 -4.14
CA ALA A 8 -9.19 -1.93 -4.32
C ALA A 8 -9.33 -1.18 -2.99
N LEU A 9 -10.11 -1.71 -2.04
CA LEU A 9 -10.24 -1.15 -0.70
C LEU A 9 -8.92 -1.25 0.09
N ILE A 10 -8.20 -2.37 -0.01
CA ILE A 10 -6.87 -2.54 0.59
C ILE A 10 -5.89 -1.53 -0.01
N PHE A 11 -5.89 -1.35 -1.33
CA PHE A 11 -5.06 -0.37 -2.01
C PHE A 11 -5.33 1.06 -1.52
N LEU A 12 -6.60 1.45 -1.45
CA LEU A 12 -6.98 2.77 -0.97
C LEU A 12 -6.58 2.98 0.49
N GLY A 13 -6.86 2.01 1.37
CA GLY A 13 -6.53 2.08 2.79
C GLY A 13 -5.03 2.19 3.04
N THR A 14 -4.22 1.41 2.32
CA THR A 14 -2.75 1.44 2.44
C THR A 14 -2.14 2.70 1.82
N SER A 15 -2.67 3.17 0.70
CA SER A 15 -2.24 4.42 0.07
C SER A 15 -2.52 5.65 0.93
N LEU A 16 -3.64 5.66 1.67
CA LEU A 16 -3.94 6.74 2.63
C LEU A 16 -2.99 6.75 3.83
N GLN A 17 -2.45 5.60 4.23
CA GLN A 17 -1.49 5.50 5.33
C GLN A 17 -0.05 5.80 4.90
N LEU A 18 0.25 5.73 3.59
CA LEU A 18 1.59 5.93 3.03
C LEU A 18 2.21 7.31 3.36
N PRO A 19 1.49 8.45 3.28
CA PRO A 19 2.04 9.75 3.65
C PRO A 19 2.50 9.83 5.11
N SER A 20 1.75 9.21 6.02
CA SER A 20 2.11 9.16 7.44
C SER A 20 3.41 8.38 7.66
N LYS A 21 3.60 7.26 6.95
CA LYS A 21 4.84 6.46 7.02
C LYS A 21 6.03 7.18 6.38
N ILE A 22 5.81 7.92 5.29
CA ILE A 22 6.82 8.79 4.68
C ILE A 22 7.24 9.89 5.66
N GLU A 23 6.29 10.50 6.38
CA GLU A 23 6.58 11.52 7.38
C GLU A 23 7.36 10.94 8.57
N SER A 24 6.99 9.77 9.07
CA SER A 24 7.75 9.06 10.10
C SER A 24 9.20 8.80 9.68
N TYR A 25 9.43 8.32 8.45
CA TYR A 25 10.79 8.15 7.93
C TYR A 25 11.55 9.48 7.77
N LYS A 26 10.87 10.56 7.36
CA LYS A 26 11.50 11.89 7.26
C LYS A 26 11.90 12.43 8.62
N LYS A 27 11.09 12.21 9.66
CA LYS A 27 11.33 12.66 11.03
C LYS A 27 12.43 11.83 11.69
N GLU A 28 12.38 10.51 11.54
CA GLU A 28 13.32 9.57 12.12
C GLU A 28 13.85 8.62 11.04
N ARG A 29 15.02 8.97 10.49
CA ARG A 29 15.67 8.22 9.39
C ARG A 29 16.39 6.97 9.89
N ASN A 30 15.64 6.02 10.42
CA ASN A 30 16.15 4.70 10.79
C ASN A 30 15.71 3.64 9.76
N ALA A 31 16.36 2.47 9.82
CA ALA A 31 16.08 1.36 8.91
C ALA A 31 14.65 0.81 9.09
N GLU A 32 14.10 0.87 10.32
CA GLU A 32 12.77 0.37 10.63
C GLU A 32 11.68 1.17 9.92
N ASN A 33 11.71 2.50 10.01
CA ASN A 33 10.77 3.39 9.32
C ASN A 33 10.90 3.30 7.79
N LEU A 34 12.11 3.08 7.28
CA LEU A 34 12.35 2.86 5.86
C LEU A 34 11.71 1.54 5.38
N LEU A 35 11.93 0.46 6.13
CA LEU A 35 11.33 -0.85 5.83
C LEU A 35 9.81 -0.81 5.93
N GLU A 36 9.26 -0.11 6.92
CA GLU A 36 7.82 0.04 7.09
C GLU A 36 7.21 0.81 5.91
N MET A 37 7.81 1.93 5.50
CA MET A 37 7.38 2.69 4.33
C MET A 37 7.41 1.83 3.05
N LEU A 38 8.49 1.07 2.84
CA LEU A 38 8.64 0.17 1.69
C LEU A 38 7.60 -0.95 1.70
N ALA A 39 7.31 -1.53 2.87
CA ALA A 39 6.30 -2.57 3.02
C ALA A 39 4.92 -2.05 2.62
N TYR A 40 4.53 -0.87 3.10
CA TYR A 40 3.27 -0.24 2.71
C TYR A 40 3.19 0.05 1.21
N LEU A 41 4.30 0.48 0.61
CA LEU A 41 4.38 0.75 -0.82
C LEU A 41 4.22 -0.53 -1.66
N LEU A 42 4.85 -1.62 -1.23
CA LEU A 42 4.71 -2.95 -1.84
C LEU A 42 3.27 -3.48 -1.71
N ILE A 43 2.64 -3.32 -0.55
CA ILE A 43 1.25 -3.75 -0.33
C ILE A 43 0.29 -2.95 -1.20
N ALA A 44 0.48 -1.62 -1.31
CA ALA A 44 -0.33 -0.78 -2.20
C ALA A 44 -0.19 -1.25 -3.65
N LEU A 45 1.03 -1.41 -4.17
CA LEU A 45 1.24 -1.88 -5.54
C LEU A 45 0.67 -3.29 -5.77
N GLY A 46 0.90 -4.22 -4.84
CA GLY A 46 0.40 -5.59 -4.95
C GLY A 46 -1.13 -5.66 -4.93
N SER A 47 -1.78 -4.94 -4.03
CA SER A 47 -3.25 -4.87 -3.97
C SER A 47 -3.85 -4.18 -5.19
N PHE A 48 -3.20 -3.16 -5.74
CA PHE A 48 -3.63 -2.55 -7.00
C PHE A 48 -3.55 -3.52 -8.18
N LEU A 49 -2.42 -4.23 -8.34
CA LEU A 49 -2.25 -5.24 -9.39
C LEU A 49 -3.28 -6.38 -9.26
N LEU A 50 -3.55 -6.83 -8.05
CA LEU A 50 -4.59 -7.83 -7.79
C LEU A 50 -5.99 -7.29 -8.14
N ALA A 51 -6.31 -6.05 -7.78
CA ALA A 51 -7.58 -5.44 -8.14
C ALA A 51 -7.77 -5.37 -9.66
N LEU A 52 -6.74 -4.98 -10.41
CA LEU A 52 -6.74 -4.99 -11.87
C LEU A 52 -6.89 -6.42 -12.42
N GLY A 53 -6.10 -7.37 -11.93
CA GLY A 53 -6.16 -8.76 -12.38
C GLY A 53 -7.54 -9.39 -12.20
N TYR A 54 -8.24 -9.09 -11.10
CA TYR A 54 -9.61 -9.58 -10.85
C TYR A 54 -10.72 -8.74 -11.52
N CYS A 55 -10.40 -7.57 -12.09
CA CYS A 55 -11.33 -6.75 -12.87
C CYS A 55 -11.30 -7.09 -14.36
N PHE A 56 -10.13 -7.45 -14.90
CA PHE A 56 -9.91 -7.71 -16.33
C PHE A 56 -9.69 -9.19 -16.68
N GLY A 57 -9.49 -10.06 -15.69
CA GLY A 57 -9.32 -11.51 -15.84
C GLY A 57 -10.48 -12.32 -15.27
#